data_AF-A0A401W8S9-F1
#
_entry.id   AF-A0A401W8S9-F1
#
_cell.length_a   1.000
_cell.length_b   1.000
_cell.length_c   1.000
_cell.angle_alpha   90.00
_cell.angle_beta   90.00
_cell.angle_gamma   90.00
#
_symmetry.space_group_name_H-M   'P 1'
#
loop_
_entity.id
_entity.type
_entity.pdbx_description
1 polymer ?
#
loop_
_entity_poly.entity_id
_entity_poly.type
_entity_poly.pdbx_seq_one_letter_code
_entity_poly.pdbx_strand_id
1 'polypeptide(L)' 'MSPQLSLPRELPAGSTRSLPVLDAAAEVLRAAGEDVHVVYSAHGDTFKIVPREAS' A
#
# COMPACT_ATOMS: atom_id res chain seq x y z
N MET A 1 -7.14 15.89 17.13
CA MET A 1 -6.98 15.79 15.67
C MET A 1 -5.84 14.83 15.41
N SER A 2 -6.14 13.59 15.05
CA SER A 2 -5.09 12.66 14.63
C SER A 2 -4.47 13.22 13.34
N PRO A 3 -3.13 13.28 13.21
CA PRO A 3 -2.54 13.62 11.93
C PRO A 3 -3.07 12.63 10.91
N GLN A 4 -3.80 13.11 9.90
CA GLN A 4 -4.12 12.30 8.74
C GLN A 4 -2.78 12.05 8.05
N LEU A 5 -2.10 10.97 8.45
CA LEU A 5 -0.90 10.48 7.79
C LEU A 5 -1.34 10.14 6.37
N SER A 6 -0.98 10.99 5.41
CA SER A 6 -1.15 10.72 3.98
C SER A 6 -0.18 9.60 3.59
N LEU A 7 -0.56 8.35 3.86
CA LEU A 7 0.22 7.18 3.50
C LEU A 7 0.18 6.98 1.99
N PRO A 8 1.32 6.68 1.34
CA PRO A 8 1.34 6.35 -0.08
C PRO A 8 0.55 5.05 -0.30
N ARG A 9 -0.32 5.05 -1.33
CA ARG A 9 -1.06 3.84 -1.76
C ARG A 9 -0.52 3.26 -3.08
N GLU A 10 0.37 3.98 -3.76
CA GLU A 10 0.97 3.55 -5.02
C GLU A 10 2.41 4.06 -5.11
N LEU A 11 3.34 3.20 -5.55
CA LEU A 11 4.73 3.55 -5.81
C LEU A 11 5.28 2.80 -7.03
N PRO A 12 6.25 3.36 -7.77
CA PRO A 12 6.85 2.72 -8.94
C PRO A 12 7.67 1.48 -8.55
N ALA A 13 7.52 0.38 -9.28
CA ALA A 13 8.20 -0.88 -8.96
C ALA A 13 9.70 -0.87 -9.32
N GLY A 14 10.12 0.02 -10.23
CA GLY A 14 11.54 0.22 -10.56
C GLY A 14 12.44 0.70 -9.42
N SER A 15 11.88 1.04 -8.25
CA SER A 15 12.65 1.35 -7.03
C SER A 15 12.58 0.20 -6.04
N THR A 16 13.74 -0.27 -5.58
CA THR A 16 13.88 -1.33 -4.57
C THR A 16 13.28 -0.95 -3.21
N ARG A 17 13.02 0.33 -2.97
CA ARG A 17 12.41 0.83 -1.74
C ARG A 17 10.89 0.85 -1.78
N SER A 18 10.27 0.77 -2.95
CA SER A 18 8.83 0.97 -3.10
C SER A 18 8.01 -0.11 -2.39
N LEU A 19 8.40 -1.38 -2.54
CA LEU A 19 7.70 -2.49 -1.89
C LEU A 19 7.79 -2.40 -0.35
N PRO A 20 8.98 -2.26 0.28
CA PRO A 20 9.06 -2.08 1.74
C PRO A 20 8.28 -0.89 2.28
N VAL A 21 8.23 0.23 1.54
CA VAL A 21 7.47 1.41 1.96
C VAL A 21 5.96 1.14 1.93
N LEU A 22 5.46 0.48 0.90
CA LEU A 22 4.04 0.13 0.81
C LEU A 22 3.64 -0.97 1.79
N ASP A 23 4.53 -1.92 2.09
CA ASP A 23 4.29 -2.93 3.13
C ASP A 23 4.11 -2.26 4.50
N ALA A 24 5.01 -1.34 4.87
CA ALA A 24 4.90 -0.56 6.10
C ALA A 24 3.62 0.30 6.12
N ALA A 25 3.27 0.95 5.01
CA ALA A 25 2.03 1.70 4.90
C ALA A 25 0.78 0.79 5.05
N ALA A 26 0.79 -0.39 4.43
CA ALA A 26 -0.29 -1.37 4.55
C ALA A 26 -0.42 -1.92 5.99
N GLU A 27 0.67 -2.05 6.74
CA GLU A 27 0.62 -2.39 8.17
C GLU A 27 -0.09 -1.31 8.98
N VAL A 28 0.21 -0.02 8.75
CA VAL A 28 -0.45 1.08 9.45
C VAL A 28 -1.95 1.13 9.12
N LEU A 29 -2.32 0.94 7.86
CA LEU A 29 -3.73 0.90 7.43
C LEU A 29 -4.47 -0.29 8.07
N ARG A 30 -3.85 -1.47 8.12
CA ARG A 30 -4.40 -2.65 8.81
C ARG A 30 -4.55 -2.44 10.30
N ALA A 31 -3.59 -1.79 10.96
CA ALA A 31 -3.69 -1.43 12.37
C ALA A 31 -4.81 -0.41 12.64
N ALA A 32 -5.19 0.38 11.63
CA ALA A 32 -6.35 1.28 11.67
C ALA A 32 -7.69 0.59 11.32
N GLY A 33 -7.67 -0.70 10.97
CA GLY A 33 -8.86 -1.50 10.65
C GLY A 33 -9.20 -1.60 9.17
N GLU A 34 -8.36 -1.09 8.26
CA GLU A 34 -8.54 -1.31 6.81
C GLU A 34 -7.98 -2.69 6.41
N ASP A 35 -8.81 -3.58 5.87
CA ASP A 35 -8.34 -4.85 5.31
C ASP A 35 -7.76 -4.64 3.90
N VAL A 36 -6.43 -4.52 3.83
CA VAL A 36 -5.69 -4.17 2.62
C VAL A 36 -4.48 -5.09 2.42
N HIS A 37 -3.98 -5.15 1.18
CA HIS A 37 -2.73 -5.81 0.84
C HIS A 37 -2.01 -5.09 -0.31
N VAL A 38 -0.71 -5.36 -0.46
CA VAL A 38 0.10 -4.83 -1.56
C VAL A 38 0.06 -5.79 -2.75
N VAL A 39 -0.19 -5.25 -3.95
CA VAL A 39 -0.15 -5.99 -5.22
C VAL A 39 0.83 -5.33 -6.20
N TYR A 40 1.38 -6.13 -7.11
CA TYR A 40 2.10 -5.63 -8.28
C TYR A 40 1.14 -5.48 -9.47
N SER A 41 1.14 -4.31 -10.10
CA SER A 41 0.45 -4.02 -11.34
C SER A 41 1.47 -3.97 -12.48
N ALA A 42 1.46 -5.01 -13.32
CA ALA A 42 2.28 -5.05 -14.54
C ALA A 42 1.92 -3.90 -15.50
N HIS A 43 0.65 -3.50 -15.53
CA HIS A 43 0.22 -2.30 -16.24
C HIS A 43 0.68 -1.06 -15.46
N GLY A 44 1.71 -0.39 -15.96
CA GLY A 44 2.32 0.80 -15.36
C GLY A 44 3.51 0.54 -14.43
N ASP A 45 3.91 -0.73 -14.24
CA ASP A 45 5.05 -1.12 -13.41
C ASP A 45 5.04 -0.49 -12.02
N THR A 46 3.97 -0.75 -11.27
CA THR A 46 3.71 -0.14 -9.95
C THR A 46 3.34 -1.17 -8.90
N PHE A 47 3.65 -0.87 -7.65
CA PHE A 47 3.07 -1.53 -6.49
C PHE A 47 1.90 -0.69 -5.96
N LYS A 48 0.83 -1.34 -5.51
CA LYS A 48 -0.40 -0.68 -5.04
C LYS A 48 -0.93 -1.33 -3.77
N ILE A 49 -1.42 -0.52 -2.83
CA ILE A 49 -2.23 -0.98 -1.70
C ILE A 49 -3.69 -1.01 -2.14
N VAL A 50 -4.28 -2.19 -2.18
CA VAL A 50 -5.67 -2.42 -2.57
C VAL A 50 -6.45 -3.05 -1.43
N PRO A 51 -7.77 -2.82 -1.34
CA PRO A 51 -8.63 -3.58 -0.44
C PRO A 51 -8.50 -5.08 -0.70
N ARG A 52 -8.51 -5.88 0.36
CA ARG A 52 -8.71 -7.32 0.23
C ARG A 52 -10.20 -7.52 -0.01
N GLU A 53 -10.59 -7.85 -1.24
CA GLU A 53 -11.98 -8.21 -1.50
C GLU A 53 -12.32 -9.44 -0.65
N ALA A 54 -13.35 -9.32 0.18
CA ALA A 54 -13.94 -10.47 0.85
C ALA A 54 -14.58 -11.34 -0.24
N SER A 55 -13.88 -12.41 -0.62
CA SER A 55 -14.41 -13.43 -1.52
C SER A 55 -15.64 -14.11 -0.95
#